data_AF-A0A2N1V2Y7-F1
#
_entry.id   AF-A0A2N1V2Y7-F1
#
_cell.length_a   1.000
_cell.length_b   1.000
_cell.length_c   1.000
_cell.angle_alpha   90.00
_cell.angle_beta   90.00
_cell.angle_gamma   90.00
#
_symmetry.space_group_name_H-M   'P 1'
#
loop_
_entity.id
_entity.type
_entity.pdbx_description
1 polymer ?
#
loop_
_entity_poly.entity_id
_entity_poly.type
_entity_poly.pdbx_seq_one_letter_code
_entity_poly.pdbx_strand_id
1 'polypeptide(L)'
;MAVQQGLIKPVDMTIAYQTYLMTKIHAYQCQYVLEAAQGRLLLQDREGDSAEWSSLDMPAPAYQGQWVPFSSEKIALFDRMGQYKGVQDRSRPEIIPSAEGGYVWSGNQAYRLQSLLNPLVPIETVQRGPYDFYLPPDQDTGVFISDRAAGTLMMTDLTLNVTKAQLRLREAGSKKALCLAYDAKGRTCYVTDHQTSDLIVIKPFEQKLDRISTAHGLLGNLVLDLPRKRLLALLADPEQESAVLIYGLEKFDHQGTILIPGKRFSTLDDPCDLMGLAPDGRHLLVMSYTDEPALCTPLLSRIDLQTSQLVKTHTLSSEEKPIGFAFAHQQPKPQAVPDFEDFLADKGILAKPQIIGLIRQIQAIEEDRNKPLLDKDVADAMSHIQGHFSNQELSSVTELSQQAVAQMSQDTFFEWQGRSDMNPEEKQVFVERLAQLKADETVTRTNGVFVLNWLKGLGK
;
A
#
# COMPACT_ATOMS: atom_id res chain seq x y z
N MET A 1 22.10 10.01 -12.47
CA MET A 1 23.27 10.82 -12.86
C MET A 1 24.43 10.79 -11.86
N ALA A 2 24.28 11.20 -10.59
CA ALA A 2 25.41 11.19 -9.63
C ALA A 2 26.12 9.83 -9.49
N VAL A 3 25.34 8.74 -9.47
CA VAL A 3 25.84 7.35 -9.46
C VAL A 3 26.63 7.02 -10.73
N GLN A 4 26.12 7.42 -11.91
CA GLN A 4 26.78 7.18 -13.20
C GLN A 4 28.11 7.92 -13.30
N GLN A 5 28.22 9.08 -12.65
CA GLN A 5 29.46 9.86 -12.59
C GLN A 5 30.41 9.41 -11.48
N GLY A 6 30.07 8.35 -10.73
CA GLY A 6 30.89 7.83 -9.63
C GLY A 6 31.01 8.78 -8.44
N LEU A 7 30.16 9.81 -8.35
CA LEU A 7 30.18 10.78 -7.24
C LEU A 7 29.60 10.18 -5.94
N ILE A 8 28.73 9.18 -6.09
CA ILE A 8 28.08 8.48 -4.99
C ILE A 8 27.91 7.01 -5.38
N LYS A 9 28.01 6.10 -4.41
CA LYS A 9 27.70 4.69 -4.67
C LYS A 9 26.20 4.51 -4.88
N PRO A 10 25.76 3.55 -5.74
CA PRO A 10 24.35 3.26 -5.93
C PRO A 10 23.61 3.04 -4.59
N VAL A 11 24.20 2.24 -3.70
CA VAL A 11 23.61 1.91 -2.39
C VAL A 11 23.39 3.14 -1.50
N ASP A 12 24.35 4.05 -1.46
CA ASP A 12 24.27 5.25 -0.62
C ASP A 12 23.17 6.20 -1.15
N MET A 13 23.03 6.30 -2.48
CA MET A 13 21.96 7.07 -3.09
C MET A 13 20.57 6.47 -2.82
N THR A 14 20.44 5.14 -2.91
CA THR A 14 19.19 4.44 -2.58
C THR A 14 18.79 4.68 -1.13
N ILE A 15 19.73 4.55 -0.18
CA ILE A 15 19.47 4.81 1.24
C ILE A 15 19.07 6.27 1.47
N ALA A 16 19.76 7.22 0.82
CA ALA A 16 19.46 8.64 0.92
C ALA A 16 18.03 8.96 0.47
N TYR A 17 17.66 8.43 -0.70
CA TYR A 17 16.33 8.61 -1.28
C TYR A 17 15.23 7.98 -0.41
N GLN A 18 15.42 6.75 0.05
CA GLN A 18 14.47 6.08 0.96
C GLN A 18 14.28 6.86 2.26
N THR A 19 15.38 7.35 2.85
CA THR A 19 15.35 8.16 4.08
C THR A 19 14.62 9.48 3.85
N TYR A 20 14.83 10.10 2.70
CA TYR A 20 14.14 11.34 2.31
C TYR A 20 12.63 11.11 2.18
N LEU A 21 12.21 10.06 1.45
CA LEU A 21 10.80 9.70 1.31
C LEU A 21 10.13 9.43 2.66
N MET A 22 10.79 8.67 3.54
CA MET A 22 10.30 8.45 4.91
C MET A 22 10.14 9.75 5.68
N THR A 23 11.09 10.68 5.54
CA THR A 23 11.00 12.01 6.16
C THR A 23 9.77 12.78 5.64
N LYS A 24 9.50 12.76 4.32
CA LYS A 24 8.30 13.40 3.75
C LYS A 24 7.00 12.75 4.21
N ILE A 25 6.97 11.42 4.33
CA ILE A 25 5.77 10.71 4.80
C ILE A 25 5.49 11.03 6.27
N HIS A 26 6.50 10.97 7.14
CA HIS A 26 6.34 11.35 8.56
C HIS A 26 5.98 12.82 8.75
N ALA A 27 6.41 13.68 7.83
CA ALA A 27 6.02 15.09 7.77
C ALA A 27 4.64 15.32 7.14
N TYR A 28 3.90 14.27 6.75
CA TYR A 28 2.59 14.34 6.10
C TYR A 28 2.57 15.14 4.80
N GLN A 29 3.70 15.20 4.08
CA GLN A 29 3.80 15.85 2.78
C GLN A 29 3.42 14.92 1.63
N CYS A 30 3.37 13.60 1.86
CA CYS A 30 2.97 12.62 0.85
C CYS A 30 1.63 11.93 1.19
N GLN A 31 1.04 11.30 0.19
CA GLN A 31 -0.17 10.48 0.30
C GLN A 31 -0.10 9.28 -0.65
N TYR A 32 -0.74 8.18 -0.23
CA TYR A 32 -0.96 7.03 -1.10
C TYR A 32 -2.23 7.24 -1.93
N VAL A 33 -2.13 7.02 -3.23
CA VAL A 33 -3.26 7.11 -4.17
C VAL A 33 -3.38 5.82 -4.95
N LEU A 34 -4.56 5.20 -4.87
CA LEU A 34 -4.90 4.03 -5.68
C LEU A 34 -5.57 4.47 -6.98
N GLU A 35 -4.88 4.29 -8.10
CA GLU A 35 -5.43 4.46 -9.44
C GLU A 35 -6.03 3.14 -9.92
N ALA A 36 -7.20 2.79 -9.38
CA ALA A 36 -7.81 1.47 -9.56
C ALA A 36 -8.03 1.09 -11.04
N ALA A 37 -8.35 2.05 -11.91
CA ALA A 37 -8.56 1.82 -13.34
C ALA A 37 -7.26 1.42 -14.07
N GLN A 38 -6.12 1.90 -13.59
CA GLN A 38 -4.79 1.61 -14.13
C GLN A 38 -4.12 0.45 -13.38
N GLY A 39 -4.68 0.03 -12.25
CA GLY A 39 -4.09 -0.97 -11.38
C GLY A 39 -2.82 -0.48 -10.70
N ARG A 40 -2.68 0.84 -10.45
CA ARG A 40 -1.45 1.42 -9.89
C ARG A 40 -1.66 1.93 -8.47
N LEU A 41 -0.69 1.72 -7.60
CA LEU A 41 -0.59 2.37 -6.30
C LEU A 41 0.55 3.38 -6.34
N LEU A 42 0.23 4.65 -6.06
CA LEU A 42 1.16 5.77 -6.12
C LEU A 42 1.46 6.28 -4.72
N LEU A 43 2.71 6.69 -4.49
CA LEU A 43 3.09 7.63 -3.45
C LEU A 43 3.35 8.97 -4.13
N GLN A 44 2.55 9.99 -3.81
CA GLN A 44 2.66 11.31 -4.42
C GLN A 44 2.62 12.41 -3.36
N ASP A 45 3.02 13.62 -3.74
CA ASP A 45 2.83 14.79 -2.88
C ASP A 45 1.36 15.08 -2.59
N ARG A 46 1.11 15.58 -1.39
CA ARG A 46 -0.22 15.92 -0.89
C ARG A 46 -0.68 17.30 -1.37
N GLU A 47 0.26 18.24 -1.54
CA GLU A 47 0.01 19.60 -2.04
C GLU A 47 0.90 19.85 -3.28
N GLY A 48 0.31 20.19 -4.43
CA GLY A 48 1.03 20.54 -5.67
C GLY A 48 0.60 19.77 -6.92
N ASP A 49 1.22 20.11 -8.07
CA ASP A 49 1.22 19.26 -9.26
C ASP A 49 1.68 17.86 -8.83
N SER A 50 0.88 16.84 -9.13
CA SER A 50 0.94 15.48 -8.58
C SER A 50 2.26 14.74 -8.85
N ALA A 51 3.35 15.21 -8.25
CA ALA A 51 4.67 14.63 -8.39
C ALA A 51 4.65 13.23 -7.78
N GLU A 52 4.74 12.25 -8.67
CA GLU A 52 4.85 10.85 -8.33
C GLU A 52 6.26 10.58 -7.77
N TRP A 53 6.34 10.16 -6.51
CA TRP A 53 7.60 9.75 -5.88
C TRP A 53 7.89 8.28 -6.15
N SER A 54 6.88 7.44 -6.02
CA SER A 54 7.00 6.01 -6.27
C SER A 54 5.68 5.50 -6.81
N SER A 55 5.74 4.53 -7.72
CA SER A 55 4.57 3.82 -8.17
C SER A 55 4.84 2.34 -8.24
N LEU A 56 3.74 1.61 -8.19
CA LEU A 56 3.76 0.18 -8.33
C LEU A 56 2.55 -0.29 -9.10
N ASP A 57 2.82 -1.08 -10.13
CA ASP A 57 1.80 -1.82 -10.87
C ASP A 57 1.34 -2.99 -10.01
N MET A 58 0.07 -2.93 -9.60
CA MET A 58 -0.56 -4.01 -8.88
C MET A 58 -0.98 -5.10 -9.88
N PRO A 59 -0.59 -6.36 -9.66
CA PRO A 59 -0.90 -7.43 -10.60
C PRO A 59 -2.38 -7.76 -10.57
N ALA A 60 -3.01 -7.94 -11.74
CA ALA A 60 -4.37 -8.50 -11.83
C ALA A 60 -4.40 -9.87 -11.10
N PRO A 61 -5.39 -10.16 -10.21
CA PRO A 61 -6.66 -9.48 -9.98
C PRO A 61 -6.67 -8.55 -8.76
N ALA A 62 -5.56 -7.90 -8.39
CA ALA A 62 -5.49 -6.99 -7.23
C ALA A 62 -6.51 -5.84 -7.24
N TYR A 63 -7.17 -5.56 -8.36
CA TYR A 63 -8.29 -4.60 -8.49
C TYR A 63 -9.62 -5.26 -8.94
N GLN A 64 -9.62 -6.59 -9.10
CA GLN A 64 -10.75 -7.43 -9.54
C GLN A 64 -11.18 -8.45 -8.46
N GLY A 65 -10.46 -8.56 -7.34
CA GLY A 65 -10.67 -9.58 -6.31
C GLY A 65 -11.92 -9.36 -5.48
N GLN A 66 -12.77 -10.39 -5.41
CA GLN A 66 -14.01 -10.47 -4.62
C GLN A 66 -13.79 -11.05 -3.21
N TRP A 67 -12.64 -10.79 -2.56
CA TRP A 67 -12.48 -11.32 -1.21
C TRP A 67 -13.26 -10.44 -0.23
N VAL A 68 -14.48 -10.89 0.07
CA VAL A 68 -15.36 -10.28 1.05
C VAL A 68 -15.65 -11.35 2.11
N PRO A 69 -14.94 -11.37 3.25
CA PRO A 69 -15.22 -12.34 4.32
C PRO A 69 -16.56 -12.06 5.01
N PHE A 70 -17.18 -10.93 4.70
CA PHE A 70 -18.49 -10.46 5.14
C PHE A 70 -19.43 -10.41 3.93
N SER A 71 -20.75 -10.50 4.12
CA SER A 71 -21.70 -10.57 2.99
C SER A 71 -22.00 -9.23 2.28
N SER A 72 -21.12 -8.21 2.38
CA SER A 72 -21.37 -6.85 1.89
C SER A 72 -20.07 -6.12 1.54
N GLU A 73 -20.13 -5.10 0.67
CA GLU A 73 -18.98 -4.26 0.31
C GLU A 73 -19.10 -2.83 0.86
N LYS A 74 -19.84 -2.61 1.95
CA LYS A 74 -20.17 -1.26 2.42
C LYS A 74 -19.42 -0.86 3.68
N ILE A 75 -19.13 0.42 3.85
CA ILE A 75 -18.50 0.99 5.05
C ILE A 75 -19.44 2.04 5.63
N ALA A 76 -19.67 1.98 6.95
CA ALA A 76 -20.40 3.03 7.65
C ALA A 76 -19.45 4.19 8.02
N LEU A 77 -19.84 5.40 7.65
CA LEU A 77 -19.07 6.62 7.83
C LEU A 77 -19.53 7.35 9.09
N PHE A 78 -18.56 7.81 9.89
CA PHE A 78 -18.79 8.56 11.11
C PHE A 78 -17.90 9.80 11.15
N ASP A 79 -18.33 10.86 11.84
CA ASP A 79 -17.41 11.94 12.21
C ASP A 79 -16.50 11.56 13.39
N ARG A 80 -15.63 12.51 13.80
CA ARG A 80 -14.70 12.34 14.93
C ARG A 80 -15.38 12.05 16.27
N MET A 81 -16.65 12.42 16.41
CA MET A 81 -17.45 12.20 17.63
C MET A 81 -18.26 10.91 17.55
N GLY A 82 -18.08 10.11 16.50
CA GLY A 82 -18.84 8.89 16.25
C GLY A 82 -20.29 9.15 15.82
N GLN A 83 -20.63 10.33 15.28
CA GLN A 83 -21.96 10.54 14.72
C GLN A 83 -22.02 9.95 13.31
N TYR A 84 -23.03 9.12 13.06
CA TYR A 84 -23.27 8.50 11.76
C TYR A 84 -23.52 9.55 10.67
N LYS A 85 -22.85 9.40 9.52
CA LYS A 85 -22.95 10.30 8.36
C LYS A 85 -23.51 9.62 7.11
N GLY A 86 -23.46 8.31 7.02
CA GLY A 86 -23.97 7.56 5.87
C GLY A 86 -23.24 6.23 5.69
N VAL A 87 -23.65 5.49 4.67
CA VAL A 87 -22.96 4.30 4.19
C VAL A 87 -22.40 4.58 2.80
N GLN A 88 -21.22 4.07 2.51
CA GLN A 88 -20.58 4.19 1.20
C GLN A 88 -20.11 2.81 0.73
N ASP A 89 -20.19 2.57 -0.58
CA ASP A 89 -19.55 1.41 -1.19
C ASP A 89 -18.03 1.52 -1.02
N ARG A 90 -17.43 0.42 -0.59
CA ARG A 90 -15.99 0.25 -0.49
C ARG A 90 -15.42 0.22 -1.89
N SER A 91 -14.52 1.14 -2.21
CA SER A 91 -13.93 1.28 -3.55
C SER A 91 -12.88 0.21 -3.91
N ARG A 92 -13.05 -1.06 -3.48
CA ARG A 92 -12.16 -2.23 -3.73
C ARG A 92 -10.79 -2.16 -3.02
N PRO A 93 -9.98 -3.24 -3.07
CA PRO A 93 -9.68 -4.21 -2.00
C PRO A 93 -9.02 -3.64 -0.71
N GLU A 94 -8.79 -4.51 0.27
CA GLU A 94 -8.00 -4.25 1.51
C GLU A 94 -6.55 -3.89 1.19
N ILE A 95 -6.31 -2.71 0.63
CA ILE A 95 -5.00 -2.10 0.69
C ILE A 95 -4.92 -1.42 2.06
N ILE A 96 -4.03 -1.95 2.89
CA ILE A 96 -3.72 -1.36 4.18
C ILE A 96 -2.34 -0.72 4.03
N PRO A 97 -2.28 0.57 3.67
CA PRO A 97 -1.00 1.26 3.59
C PRO A 97 -0.51 1.50 5.02
N SER A 98 0.74 1.12 5.26
CA SER A 98 1.50 1.66 6.38
C SER A 98 1.98 3.08 6.05
N ALA A 99 2.09 3.92 7.07
CA ALA A 99 2.84 5.15 7.08
C ALA A 99 4.29 4.93 6.61
N GLU A 100 4.87 3.74 6.81
CA GLU A 100 6.21 3.43 6.29
C GLU A 100 6.21 2.93 4.82
N GLY A 101 5.11 3.05 4.09
CA GLY A 101 5.02 2.72 2.66
C GLY A 101 5.10 1.26 2.29
N GLY A 102 5.15 0.39 3.29
CA GLY A 102 4.69 -0.98 3.16
C GLY A 102 3.17 -1.03 2.98
N TYR A 103 2.66 -2.01 2.24
CA TYR A 103 1.23 -2.26 2.17
C TYR A 103 0.96 -3.77 2.09
N VAL A 104 -0.23 -4.14 2.56
CA VAL A 104 -0.77 -5.50 2.41
C VAL A 104 -1.97 -5.43 1.51
N TRP A 105 -2.13 -6.42 0.64
CA TRP A 105 -3.43 -6.68 0.03
C TRP A 105 -3.80 -8.16 0.03
N SER A 106 -5.09 -8.41 0.16
CA SER A 106 -5.71 -9.74 0.11
C SER A 106 -6.46 -9.94 -1.21
N GLY A 107 -6.28 -11.09 -1.85
CA GLY A 107 -7.01 -11.51 -3.05
C GLY A 107 -7.11 -13.04 -3.13
N ASN A 108 -8.33 -13.56 -3.37
CA ASN A 108 -8.59 -14.99 -3.60
C ASN A 108 -7.92 -15.95 -2.58
N GLN A 109 -8.16 -15.75 -1.28
CA GLN A 109 -7.58 -16.55 -0.18
C GLN A 109 -6.05 -16.48 -0.06
N ALA A 110 -5.41 -15.61 -0.83
CA ALA A 110 -4.02 -15.25 -0.71
C ALA A 110 -3.89 -13.82 -0.19
N TYR A 111 -2.80 -13.51 0.48
CA TYR A 111 -2.36 -12.13 0.62
C TYR A 111 -0.96 -11.97 0.07
N ARG A 112 -0.62 -10.73 -0.25
CA ARG A 112 0.69 -10.31 -0.67
C ARG A 112 1.13 -9.09 0.13
N LEU A 113 2.41 -9.11 0.48
CA LEU A 113 3.09 -8.06 1.20
C LEU A 113 4.11 -7.42 0.27
N GLN A 114 4.16 -6.10 0.27
CA GLN A 114 5.08 -5.35 -0.57
C GLN A 114 5.40 -3.98 0.04
N SER A 115 6.55 -3.42 -0.34
CA SER A 115 6.96 -2.07 0.04
C SER A 115 7.10 -1.18 -1.19
N LEU A 116 6.44 -0.02 -1.18
CA LEU A 116 6.64 1.05 -2.16
C LEU A 116 7.98 1.76 -1.97
N LEU A 117 8.55 1.68 -0.77
CA LEU A 117 9.83 2.30 -0.45
C LEU A 117 11.00 1.37 -0.73
N ASN A 118 10.77 0.06 -0.73
CA ASN A 118 11.80 -0.93 -1.00
C ASN A 118 11.34 -1.96 -2.06
N PRO A 119 11.49 -1.64 -3.36
CA PRO A 119 11.08 -2.54 -4.45
C PRO A 119 11.95 -3.80 -4.54
N LEU A 120 13.08 -3.86 -3.82
CA LEU A 120 13.95 -5.04 -3.79
C LEU A 120 13.41 -6.16 -2.88
N VAL A 121 12.41 -5.85 -2.04
CA VAL A 121 11.79 -6.85 -1.17
C VAL A 121 10.91 -7.78 -2.02
N PRO A 122 11.17 -9.09 -2.01
CA PRO A 122 10.42 -10.03 -2.84
C PRO A 122 8.95 -10.07 -2.41
N ILE A 123 8.08 -10.18 -3.41
CA ILE A 123 6.64 -10.35 -3.20
C ILE A 123 6.39 -11.75 -2.64
N GLU A 124 5.98 -11.84 -1.38
CA GLU A 124 5.54 -13.09 -0.78
C GLU A 124 4.04 -13.28 -1.00
N THR A 125 3.64 -14.41 -1.60
CA THR A 125 2.23 -14.80 -1.74
C THR A 125 1.92 -15.95 -0.79
N VAL A 126 0.97 -15.78 0.13
CA VAL A 126 0.63 -16.80 1.14
C VAL A 126 -0.79 -17.32 0.91
N GLN A 127 -0.95 -18.59 0.48
CA GLN A 127 -2.23 -19.21 0.10
C GLN A 127 -2.78 -20.18 1.17
N ARG A 128 -3.32 -19.67 2.29
CA ARG A 128 -3.81 -20.47 3.41
C ARG A 128 -5.06 -19.90 4.11
N GLY A 129 -5.64 -18.79 3.62
CA GLY A 129 -6.66 -17.99 4.31
C GLY A 129 -8.01 -18.66 4.57
N PRO A 130 -8.95 -17.99 5.26
CA PRO A 130 -9.12 -16.53 5.35
C PRO A 130 -8.24 -15.83 6.39
N TYR A 131 -7.89 -14.57 6.12
CA TYR A 131 -6.99 -13.75 6.95
C TYR A 131 -7.68 -12.52 7.53
N ASP A 132 -7.24 -12.04 8.69
CA ASP A 132 -7.53 -10.68 9.18
C ASP A 132 -6.24 -9.87 9.26
N PHE A 133 -6.32 -8.58 8.94
CA PHE A 133 -5.18 -7.68 9.02
C PHE A 133 -5.47 -6.59 10.03
N TYR A 134 -4.47 -6.28 10.85
CA TYR A 134 -4.53 -5.20 11.82
C TYR A 134 -3.26 -4.36 11.72
N LEU A 135 -3.41 -3.06 11.53
CA LEU A 135 -2.33 -2.10 11.52
C LEU A 135 -2.30 -1.34 12.87
N PRO A 136 -1.25 -1.52 13.70
CA PRO A 136 -1.03 -0.77 14.92
C PRO A 136 -1.00 0.75 14.68
N PRO A 137 -1.43 1.57 15.65
CA PRO A 137 -1.34 3.03 15.54
C PRO A 137 0.10 3.56 15.44
N ASP A 138 1.05 2.92 16.13
CA ASP A 138 2.47 3.32 16.19
C ASP A 138 3.28 2.83 14.97
N GLN A 139 2.76 1.83 14.25
CA GLN A 139 3.28 1.24 13.00
C GLN A 139 4.72 0.70 13.00
N ASP A 140 5.60 1.12 13.91
CA ASP A 140 6.93 0.57 14.16
C ASP A 140 6.91 -0.95 14.41
N THR A 141 5.79 -1.44 14.93
CA THR A 141 5.56 -2.86 15.24
C THR A 141 5.37 -3.70 13.96
N GLY A 142 5.00 -3.08 12.84
CA GLY A 142 4.59 -3.74 11.60
C GLY A 142 3.10 -4.03 11.54
N VAL A 143 2.67 -4.95 10.67
CA VAL A 143 1.29 -5.42 10.56
C VAL A 143 1.08 -6.69 11.38
N PHE A 144 -0.11 -6.84 11.96
CA PHE A 144 -0.57 -8.10 12.50
C PHE A 144 -1.44 -8.82 11.47
N ILE A 145 -1.13 -10.08 11.19
CA ILE A 145 -1.83 -10.93 10.24
C ILE A 145 -2.35 -12.15 10.97
N SER A 146 -3.66 -12.26 11.10
CA SER A 146 -4.31 -13.43 11.66
C SER A 146 -4.69 -14.39 10.53
N ASP A 147 -4.19 -15.62 10.57
CA ASP A 147 -4.71 -16.72 9.76
C ASP A 147 -5.80 -17.43 10.58
N ARG A 148 -7.06 -17.19 10.21
CA ARG A 148 -8.21 -17.71 10.95
C ARG A 148 -8.22 -19.24 10.95
N ALA A 149 -7.96 -19.82 9.77
CA ALA A 149 -8.05 -21.26 9.54
C ALA A 149 -6.93 -22.01 10.24
N ALA A 150 -5.70 -21.48 10.21
CA ALA A 150 -4.57 -22.04 10.94
C ALA A 150 -4.65 -21.74 12.45
N GLY A 151 -5.41 -20.73 12.86
CA GLY A 151 -5.49 -20.28 14.24
C GLY A 151 -4.21 -19.59 14.70
N THR A 152 -3.52 -18.86 13.82
CA THR A 152 -2.22 -18.24 14.10
C THR A 152 -2.25 -16.73 13.93
N LEU A 153 -1.46 -16.03 14.73
CA LEU A 153 -1.20 -14.60 14.60
C LEU A 153 0.27 -14.40 14.23
N MET A 154 0.50 -13.61 13.19
CA MET A 154 1.83 -13.21 12.71
C MET A 154 2.01 -11.72 12.93
N MET A 155 3.21 -11.30 13.30
CA MET A 155 3.63 -9.90 13.36
C MET A 155 4.71 -9.71 12.30
N THR A 156 4.42 -8.92 11.27
CA THR A 156 5.24 -8.82 10.07
C THR A 156 5.66 -7.38 9.82
N ASP A 157 6.95 -7.18 9.63
CA ASP A 157 7.51 -5.91 9.18
C ASP A 157 7.16 -5.67 7.70
N LEU A 158 6.42 -4.61 7.38
CA LEU A 158 6.01 -4.33 6.01
C LEU A 158 7.12 -3.69 5.17
N THR A 159 8.12 -3.10 5.81
CA THR A 159 9.24 -2.43 5.15
C THR A 159 10.24 -3.47 4.63
N LEU A 160 10.46 -4.53 5.41
CA LEU A 160 11.40 -5.61 5.08
C LEU A 160 10.72 -6.91 4.62
N ASN A 161 9.39 -7.01 4.74
CA ASN A 161 8.62 -8.23 4.57
C ASN A 161 9.15 -9.40 5.41
N VAL A 162 9.48 -9.13 6.68
CA VAL A 162 10.01 -10.13 7.61
C VAL A 162 9.01 -10.39 8.72
N THR A 163 8.61 -11.65 8.90
CA THR A 163 7.80 -12.08 10.04
C THR A 163 8.66 -12.07 11.31
N LYS A 164 8.39 -11.11 12.20
CA LYS A 164 9.09 -10.91 13.48
C LYS A 164 8.62 -11.90 14.55
N ALA A 165 7.35 -12.27 14.54
CA ALA A 165 6.78 -13.25 15.47
C ALA A 165 5.64 -14.05 14.80
N GLN A 166 5.50 -15.32 15.19
CA GLN A 166 4.39 -16.17 14.80
C GLN A 166 3.93 -16.98 16.02
N LEU A 167 2.66 -16.86 16.37
CA LEU A 167 2.08 -17.45 17.56
C LEU A 167 0.83 -18.25 17.21
N ARG A 168 0.69 -19.43 17.79
CA ARG A 168 -0.52 -20.24 17.65
C ARG A 168 -1.52 -19.87 18.73
N LEU A 169 -2.67 -19.35 18.31
CA LEU A 169 -3.71 -18.84 19.20
C LEU A 169 -4.85 -19.83 19.42
N ARG A 170 -5.04 -20.81 18.53
CA ARG A 170 -5.99 -21.92 18.71
C ARG A 170 -5.65 -23.08 17.78
N GLU A 171 -6.38 -24.17 17.93
CA GLU A 171 -6.33 -25.28 16.99
C GLU A 171 -6.86 -24.86 15.62
N ALA A 172 -6.35 -25.52 14.57
CA ALA A 172 -6.75 -25.21 13.20
C ALA A 172 -8.17 -25.72 12.90
N GLY A 173 -8.85 -25.08 11.93
CA GLY A 173 -10.14 -25.55 11.39
C GLY A 173 -11.30 -24.56 11.54
N SER A 174 -11.13 -23.47 12.28
CA SER A 174 -12.17 -22.44 12.44
C SER A 174 -12.04 -21.32 11.41
N LYS A 175 -13.19 -20.82 10.92
CA LYS A 175 -13.25 -19.64 10.04
C LYS A 175 -13.67 -18.35 10.77
N LYS A 176 -13.98 -18.44 12.07
CA LYS A 176 -14.35 -17.28 12.90
C LYS A 176 -13.14 -16.36 13.08
N ALA A 177 -13.40 -15.06 13.26
CA ALA A 177 -12.33 -14.07 13.34
C ALA A 177 -11.40 -14.31 14.54
N LEU A 178 -10.16 -13.85 14.40
CA LEU A 178 -9.25 -13.62 15.53
C LEU A 178 -9.20 -12.11 15.72
N CYS A 179 -10.04 -11.57 16.60
CA CYS A 179 -10.15 -10.14 16.81
C CYS A 179 -8.99 -9.66 17.68
N LEU A 180 -8.39 -8.52 17.35
CA LEU A 180 -7.19 -8.03 18.00
C LEU A 180 -7.34 -6.55 18.39
N ALA A 181 -6.84 -6.21 19.57
CA ALA A 181 -6.55 -4.82 19.94
C ALA A 181 -5.13 -4.71 20.50
N TYR A 182 -4.42 -3.63 20.16
CA TYR A 182 -3.02 -3.45 20.52
C TYR A 182 -2.78 -2.20 21.37
N ASP A 183 -2.13 -2.37 22.51
CA ASP A 183 -1.57 -1.28 23.29
C ASP A 183 -0.13 -1.04 22.85
N ALA A 184 0.07 -0.03 21.99
CA ALA A 184 1.38 0.37 21.49
C ALA A 184 2.39 0.69 22.60
N LYS A 185 1.93 1.35 23.67
CA LYS A 185 2.82 1.75 24.78
C LYS A 185 3.22 0.54 25.62
N GLY A 186 2.26 -0.33 25.90
CA GLY A 186 2.49 -1.58 26.63
C GLY A 186 3.08 -2.71 25.77
N ARG A 187 3.19 -2.52 24.45
CA ARG A 187 3.57 -3.54 23.45
C ARG A 187 2.86 -4.87 23.68
N THR A 188 1.56 -4.78 23.95
CA THR A 188 0.73 -5.93 24.34
C THR A 188 -0.47 -6.02 23.40
N CYS A 189 -0.68 -7.20 22.81
CA CYS A 189 -1.88 -7.51 22.03
C CYS A 189 -2.88 -8.25 22.92
N TYR A 190 -4.14 -7.89 22.77
CA TYR A 190 -5.28 -8.59 23.36
C TYR A 190 -6.03 -9.23 22.21
N VAL A 191 -6.33 -10.53 22.33
CA VAL A 191 -6.99 -11.30 21.27
C VAL A 191 -8.14 -12.10 21.84
N THR A 192 -9.24 -12.13 21.10
CA THR A 192 -10.36 -13.06 21.29
C THR A 192 -10.54 -13.89 20.03
N ASP A 193 -10.97 -15.13 20.19
CA ASP A 193 -11.03 -16.10 19.10
C ASP A 193 -12.44 -16.47 18.65
N HIS A 194 -13.49 -15.84 19.20
CA HIS A 194 -14.90 -16.14 18.88
C HIS A 194 -15.29 -17.62 19.07
N GLN A 195 -14.51 -18.39 19.85
CA GLN A 195 -14.76 -19.81 20.10
C GLN A 195 -14.61 -20.19 21.57
N THR A 196 -13.87 -19.40 22.32
CA THR A 196 -13.64 -19.60 23.74
C THR A 196 -14.06 -18.38 24.54
N SER A 197 -14.18 -18.56 25.85
CA SER A 197 -14.35 -17.47 26.81
C SER A 197 -13.03 -16.82 27.22
N ASP A 198 -11.93 -17.20 26.58
CA ASP A 198 -10.60 -16.73 26.94
C ASP A 198 -10.32 -15.36 26.30
N LEU A 199 -9.73 -14.49 27.10
CA LEU A 199 -8.94 -13.39 26.61
C LEU A 199 -7.49 -13.84 26.49
N ILE A 200 -6.93 -13.79 25.29
CA ILE A 200 -5.53 -14.13 25.02
C ILE A 200 -4.71 -12.84 25.10
N VAL A 201 -3.72 -12.81 26.00
CA VAL A 201 -2.82 -11.67 26.18
C VAL A 201 -1.45 -12.04 25.64
N ILE A 202 -0.94 -11.24 24.71
CA ILE A 202 0.27 -11.55 23.95
C ILE A 202 1.26 -10.40 24.10
N LYS A 203 2.50 -10.74 24.44
CA LYS A 203 3.65 -9.84 24.31
C LYS A 203 4.50 -10.34 23.15
N PRO A 204 4.27 -9.85 21.92
CA PRO A 204 4.81 -10.49 20.71
C PRO A 204 6.34 -10.50 20.68
N PHE A 205 6.98 -9.42 21.16
CA PHE A 205 8.44 -9.33 21.24
C PHE A 205 9.06 -10.25 22.29
N GLU A 206 8.31 -10.62 23.33
CA GLU A 206 8.75 -11.60 24.34
C GLU A 206 8.34 -13.04 23.96
N GLN A 207 7.57 -13.20 22.88
CA GLN A 207 6.90 -14.46 22.50
C GLN A 207 6.12 -15.10 23.65
N LYS A 208 5.57 -14.26 24.55
CA LYS A 208 4.75 -14.73 25.68
C LYS A 208 3.27 -14.63 25.33
N LEU A 209 2.55 -15.67 25.73
CA LEU A 209 1.11 -15.80 25.56
C LEU A 209 0.52 -16.30 26.87
N ASP A 210 -0.43 -15.54 27.40
CA ASP A 210 -1.23 -15.88 28.56
C ASP A 210 -2.71 -16.00 28.16
N ARG A 211 -3.44 -16.92 28.78
CA ARG A 211 -4.89 -17.08 28.60
C ARG A 211 -5.62 -16.75 29.88
N ILE A 212 -6.62 -15.91 29.78
CA ILE A 212 -7.42 -15.44 30.90
C ILE A 212 -8.85 -15.87 30.65
N SER A 213 -9.26 -16.95 31.32
CA SER A 213 -10.64 -17.44 31.24
C SER A 213 -11.57 -16.42 31.87
N THR A 214 -12.58 -15.98 31.12
CA THR A 214 -13.65 -15.12 31.64
C THR A 214 -14.90 -15.95 31.94
N ALA A 215 -15.67 -15.55 32.95
CA ALA A 215 -16.88 -16.29 33.36
C ALA A 215 -18.13 -15.96 32.51
N HIS A 216 -18.00 -15.15 31.46
CA HIS A 216 -19.13 -14.49 30.80
C HIS A 216 -19.52 -15.14 29.47
N GLY A 217 -18.90 -16.26 29.09
CA GLY A 217 -19.16 -16.94 27.82
C GLY A 217 -18.22 -16.50 26.70
N LEU A 218 -18.59 -16.79 25.46
CA LEU A 218 -17.74 -16.60 24.29
C LEU A 218 -17.48 -15.11 24.02
N LEU A 219 -16.21 -14.73 23.84
CA LEU A 219 -15.83 -13.34 23.58
C LEU A 219 -15.66 -13.09 22.08
N GLY A 220 -16.23 -11.97 21.63
CA GLY A 220 -16.23 -11.47 20.28
C GLY A 220 -15.24 -10.34 20.04
N ASN A 221 -15.57 -9.42 19.13
CA ASN A 221 -14.69 -8.30 18.78
C ASN A 221 -14.33 -7.46 20.02
N LEU A 222 -13.16 -6.82 20.00
CA LEU A 222 -12.65 -6.08 21.15
C LEU A 222 -12.01 -4.74 20.76
N VAL A 223 -12.03 -3.77 21.67
CA VAL A 223 -11.35 -2.48 21.53
C VAL A 223 -10.75 -2.03 22.86
N LEU A 224 -9.71 -1.20 22.78
CA LEU A 224 -9.04 -0.63 23.95
C LEU A 224 -9.52 0.80 24.23
N ASP A 225 -9.83 1.07 25.49
CA ASP A 225 -10.00 2.42 26.04
C ASP A 225 -8.81 2.71 26.97
N LEU A 226 -7.68 3.05 26.35
CA LEU A 226 -6.41 3.31 27.06
C LEU A 226 -6.51 4.43 28.10
N PRO A 227 -7.19 5.59 27.84
CA PRO A 227 -7.35 6.64 28.85
C PRO A 227 -7.99 6.17 30.16
N ARG A 228 -8.97 5.25 30.09
CA ARG A 228 -9.64 4.68 31.27
C ARG A 228 -9.06 3.36 31.73
N LYS A 229 -7.99 2.87 31.07
CA LYS A 229 -7.37 1.55 31.28
C LYS A 229 -8.36 0.39 31.21
N ARG A 230 -9.22 0.39 30.20
CA ARG A 230 -10.27 -0.62 30.01
C ARG A 230 -10.11 -1.39 28.70
N LEU A 231 -10.51 -2.65 28.73
CA LEU A 231 -10.77 -3.47 27.57
C LEU A 231 -12.28 -3.62 27.42
N LEU A 232 -12.79 -3.36 26.22
CA LEU A 232 -14.20 -3.54 25.87
C LEU A 232 -14.29 -4.73 24.92
N ALA A 233 -15.07 -5.74 25.26
CA ALA A 233 -15.26 -6.92 24.43
C ALA A 233 -16.75 -7.16 24.19
N LEU A 234 -17.14 -7.47 22.95
CA LEU A 234 -18.48 -7.94 22.66
C LEU A 234 -18.65 -9.35 23.19
N LEU A 235 -19.77 -9.63 23.84
CA LEU A 235 -20.18 -11.00 24.14
C LEU A 235 -20.69 -11.63 22.84
N ALA A 236 -20.06 -12.71 22.38
CA ALA A 236 -20.40 -13.44 21.15
C ALA A 236 -21.25 -14.71 21.39
N ASP A 237 -21.51 -15.05 22.65
CA ASP A 237 -22.25 -16.25 23.03
C ASP A 237 -23.72 -16.19 22.53
N PRO A 238 -24.16 -17.11 21.64
CA PRO A 238 -25.51 -17.08 21.07
C PRO A 238 -26.60 -17.32 22.12
N GLU A 239 -26.28 -17.98 23.24
CA GLU A 239 -27.24 -18.31 24.30
C GLU A 239 -27.50 -17.15 25.26
N GLN A 240 -26.72 -16.06 25.15
CA GLN A 240 -26.82 -14.89 26.02
C GLN A 240 -27.28 -13.65 25.26
N GLU A 241 -27.81 -12.66 25.97
CA GLU A 241 -28.17 -11.37 25.37
C GLU A 241 -26.94 -10.62 24.84
N SER A 242 -27.11 -9.91 23.71
CA SER A 242 -26.02 -9.13 23.12
C SER A 242 -25.55 -8.04 24.08
N ALA A 243 -24.26 -7.99 24.36
CA ALA A 243 -23.71 -7.09 25.36
C ALA A 243 -22.25 -6.72 25.05
N VAL A 244 -21.83 -5.56 25.53
CA VAL A 244 -20.42 -5.18 25.68
C VAL A 244 -20.02 -5.42 27.13
N LEU A 245 -18.98 -6.21 27.33
CA LEU A 245 -18.35 -6.47 28.62
C LEU A 245 -17.16 -5.53 28.79
N ILE A 246 -17.03 -4.97 29.99
CA ILE A 246 -15.96 -4.04 30.35
C ILE A 246 -15.02 -4.74 31.32
N TYR A 247 -13.73 -4.81 30.98
CA TYR A 247 -12.69 -5.38 31.83
C TYR A 247 -11.62 -4.34 32.17
N GLY A 248 -11.06 -4.41 33.38
CA GLY A 248 -9.87 -3.63 33.73
C GLY A 248 -8.62 -4.19 33.05
N LEU A 249 -7.75 -3.34 32.47
CA LEU A 249 -6.54 -3.81 31.77
C LEU A 249 -5.46 -4.41 32.67
N GLU A 250 -5.46 -4.09 33.98
CA GLU A 250 -4.40 -4.55 34.88
C GLU A 250 -4.67 -5.95 35.45
N LYS A 251 -5.94 -6.26 35.75
CA LYS A 251 -6.34 -7.51 36.42
C LYS A 251 -7.36 -8.32 35.62
N PHE A 252 -7.89 -7.77 34.53
CA PHE A 252 -8.96 -8.36 33.73
C PHE A 252 -10.21 -8.70 34.55
N ASP A 253 -10.42 -7.95 35.64
CA ASP A 253 -11.64 -8.00 36.43
C ASP A 253 -12.80 -7.37 35.64
N HIS A 254 -13.96 -8.01 35.69
CA HIS A 254 -15.17 -7.49 35.06
C HIS A 254 -15.69 -6.27 35.82
N GLN A 255 -15.83 -5.14 35.13
CA GLN A 255 -16.19 -3.83 35.68
C GLN A 255 -17.63 -3.41 35.34
N GLY A 256 -18.25 -4.06 34.36
CA GLY A 256 -19.62 -3.75 33.98
C GLY A 256 -20.04 -4.32 32.62
N THR A 257 -21.34 -4.29 32.39
CA THR A 257 -21.99 -4.82 31.18
C THR A 257 -22.90 -3.75 30.60
N ILE A 258 -22.86 -3.57 29.28
CA ILE A 258 -23.76 -2.68 28.54
C ILE A 258 -24.56 -3.54 27.56
N LEU A 259 -25.87 -3.64 27.77
CA LEU A 259 -26.76 -4.38 26.88
C LEU A 259 -26.87 -3.68 25.52
N ILE A 260 -26.81 -4.46 24.45
CA ILE A 260 -26.88 -4.01 23.07
C ILE A 260 -28.23 -4.43 22.50
N PRO A 261 -29.01 -3.51 21.92
CA PRO A 261 -30.29 -3.88 21.30
C PRO A 261 -30.04 -4.79 20.10
N GLY A 262 -30.93 -5.78 19.90
CA GLY A 262 -30.87 -6.69 18.76
C GLY A 262 -29.99 -7.92 18.99
N LYS A 263 -29.68 -8.61 17.89
CA LYS A 263 -28.94 -9.87 17.80
C LYS A 263 -27.61 -9.66 17.09
N ARG A 264 -26.74 -10.66 17.14
CA ARG A 264 -25.35 -10.60 16.64
C ARG A 264 -25.24 -11.15 15.24
N PHE A 265 -24.66 -10.41 14.32
CA PHE A 265 -24.38 -10.94 12.98
C PHE A 265 -23.44 -12.14 12.99
N SER A 266 -22.58 -12.26 14.01
CA SER A 266 -21.67 -13.40 14.17
C SER A 266 -22.36 -14.76 14.39
N THR A 267 -23.66 -14.79 14.75
CA THR A 267 -24.44 -16.04 14.84
C THR A 267 -25.00 -16.49 13.49
N LEU A 268 -24.87 -15.64 12.46
CA LEU A 268 -25.19 -15.94 11.07
C LEU A 268 -23.88 -16.29 10.32
N ASP A 269 -23.68 -15.68 9.15
CA ASP A 269 -22.53 -15.95 8.28
C ASP A 269 -21.31 -15.05 8.56
N ASP A 270 -21.46 -13.97 9.32
CA ASP A 270 -20.35 -13.04 9.55
C ASP A 270 -19.31 -13.65 10.50
N PRO A 271 -18.00 -13.41 10.26
CA PRO A 271 -16.93 -13.97 11.07
C PRO A 271 -16.82 -13.33 12.45
N CYS A 272 -17.32 -12.10 12.61
CA CYS A 272 -17.41 -11.35 13.86
C CYS A 272 -18.42 -10.19 13.76
N ASP A 273 -18.87 -9.68 14.89
CA ASP A 273 -19.65 -8.44 14.97
C ASP A 273 -18.75 -7.19 14.88
N LEU A 274 -19.27 -6.09 14.33
CA LEU A 274 -18.49 -4.84 14.25
C LEU A 274 -18.54 -4.06 15.56
N MET A 275 -17.36 -3.66 16.02
CA MET A 275 -17.19 -2.73 17.13
C MET A 275 -16.05 -1.76 16.82
N GLY A 276 -16.20 -0.51 17.20
CA GLY A 276 -15.15 0.50 17.03
C GLY A 276 -15.27 1.62 18.04
N LEU A 277 -14.13 2.15 18.49
CA LEU A 277 -14.07 3.32 19.35
C LEU A 277 -13.94 4.58 18.48
N ALA A 278 -14.79 5.58 18.72
CA ALA A 278 -14.68 6.87 18.05
C ALA A 278 -13.35 7.56 18.42
N PRO A 279 -12.77 8.38 17.52
CA PRO A 279 -11.51 9.09 17.78
C PRO A 279 -11.53 10.03 18.99
N ASP A 280 -12.71 10.43 19.47
CA ASP A 280 -12.85 11.21 20.70
C ASP A 280 -12.63 10.41 22.00
N GLY A 281 -12.50 9.08 21.91
CA GLY A 281 -12.33 8.18 23.06
C GLY A 281 -13.53 8.16 24.02
N ARG A 282 -14.67 8.72 23.61
CA ARG A 282 -15.88 8.82 24.44
C ARG A 282 -16.99 7.93 23.93
N HIS A 283 -17.08 7.71 22.62
CA HIS A 283 -18.19 6.96 22.05
C HIS A 283 -17.75 5.60 21.50
N LEU A 284 -18.43 4.54 21.91
CA LEU A 284 -18.31 3.20 21.35
C LEU A 284 -19.42 2.96 20.33
N LEU A 285 -19.05 2.37 19.20
CA LEU A 285 -19.96 2.01 18.12
C LEU A 285 -20.03 0.49 18.06
N VAL A 286 -21.24 -0.04 18.01
CA VAL A 286 -21.49 -1.48 17.89
C VAL A 286 -22.53 -1.69 16.81
N MET A 287 -22.33 -2.71 15.97
CA MET A 287 -23.35 -3.17 15.03
C MET A 287 -24.02 -4.44 15.55
N SER A 288 -25.35 -4.44 15.51
CA SER A 288 -26.21 -5.59 15.74
C SER A 288 -27.26 -5.65 14.63
N TYR A 289 -28.17 -6.62 14.69
CA TYR A 289 -29.31 -6.68 13.78
C TYR A 289 -30.63 -6.88 14.51
N THR A 290 -31.72 -6.55 13.83
CA THR A 290 -33.08 -6.88 14.25
C THR A 290 -33.82 -7.52 13.09
N ASP A 291 -34.94 -8.18 13.38
CA ASP A 291 -35.83 -8.77 12.38
C ASP A 291 -36.99 -7.83 12.01
N GLU A 292 -36.87 -6.53 12.36
CA GLU A 292 -37.85 -5.48 12.10
C GLU A 292 -37.21 -4.23 11.46
N PRO A 293 -37.78 -3.64 10.39
CA PRO A 293 -39.00 -4.06 9.68
C PRO A 293 -38.78 -5.25 8.75
N ALA A 294 -37.53 -5.66 8.51
CA ALA A 294 -37.16 -6.81 7.69
C ALA A 294 -36.14 -7.70 8.43
N LEU A 295 -36.00 -8.95 7.98
CA LEU A 295 -35.01 -9.88 8.53
C LEU A 295 -33.60 -9.33 8.40
N CYS A 296 -32.79 -9.50 9.46
CA CYS A 296 -31.38 -9.09 9.48
C CYS A 296 -31.14 -7.59 9.18
N THR A 297 -32.08 -6.71 9.58
CA THR A 297 -31.96 -5.26 9.46
C THR A 297 -30.81 -4.75 10.36
N PRO A 298 -29.76 -4.12 9.82
CA PRO A 298 -28.62 -3.66 10.62
C PRO A 298 -28.98 -2.48 11.54
N LEU A 299 -28.46 -2.54 12.76
CA LEU A 299 -28.56 -1.49 13.78
C LEU A 299 -27.16 -1.01 14.14
N LEU A 300 -26.92 0.30 14.03
CA LEU A 300 -25.71 0.95 14.52
C LEU A 300 -26.01 1.64 15.85
N SER A 301 -25.50 1.07 16.94
CA SER A 301 -25.65 1.60 18.29
C SER A 301 -24.44 2.43 18.69
N ARG A 302 -24.69 3.64 19.20
CA ARG A 302 -23.69 4.56 19.75
C ARG A 302 -23.86 4.65 21.26
N ILE A 303 -22.80 4.35 21.99
CA ILE A 303 -22.76 4.26 23.45
C ILE A 303 -21.80 5.32 23.98
N ASP A 304 -22.21 6.08 25.00
CA ASP A 304 -21.31 6.99 25.73
C ASP A 304 -20.60 6.20 26.84
N LEU A 305 -19.28 6.12 26.77
CA LEU A 305 -18.45 5.36 27.73
C LEU A 305 -18.31 6.03 29.09
N GLN A 306 -18.58 7.34 29.20
CA GLN A 306 -18.58 8.04 30.47
C GLN A 306 -19.81 7.65 31.29
N THR A 307 -20.99 7.60 30.65
CA THR A 307 -22.24 7.22 31.32
C THR A 307 -22.54 5.73 31.22
N SER A 308 -21.82 4.99 30.35
CA SER A 308 -22.08 3.59 30.02
C SER A 308 -23.50 3.35 29.52
N GLN A 309 -24.05 4.32 28.75
CA GLN A 309 -25.42 4.28 28.26
C GLN A 309 -25.48 4.35 26.74
N LEU A 310 -26.47 3.64 26.18
CA LEU A 310 -26.86 3.78 24.79
C LEU A 310 -27.40 5.19 24.55
N VAL A 311 -26.75 5.94 23.67
CA VAL A 311 -27.13 7.31 23.31
C VAL A 311 -28.11 7.32 22.15
N LYS A 312 -27.82 6.51 21.12
CA LYS A 312 -28.58 6.50 19.88
C LYS A 312 -28.42 5.18 19.15
N THR A 313 -29.48 4.75 18.47
CA THR A 313 -29.44 3.66 17.50
C THR A 313 -29.88 4.18 16.14
N HIS A 314 -29.16 3.80 15.09
CA HIS A 314 -29.52 4.06 13.70
C HIS A 314 -29.86 2.74 13.01
N THR A 315 -31.05 2.66 12.44
CA THR A 315 -31.45 1.51 11.62
C THR A 315 -31.05 1.76 10.17
N LEU A 316 -30.37 0.80 9.56
CA LEU A 316 -29.99 0.82 8.14
C LEU A 316 -30.93 -0.05 7.33
N SER A 317 -30.96 0.15 6.00
CA SER A 317 -31.57 -0.86 5.13
C SER A 317 -30.72 -2.15 5.12
N SER A 318 -31.35 -3.29 4.82
CA SER A 318 -30.64 -4.58 4.70
C SER A 318 -29.53 -4.55 3.66
N GLU A 319 -29.74 -3.81 2.55
CA GLU A 319 -28.76 -3.60 1.50
C GLU A 319 -27.58 -2.73 1.95
N GLU A 320 -27.70 -1.99 3.05
CA GLU A 320 -26.68 -1.08 3.57
C GLU A 320 -25.81 -1.68 4.69
N LYS A 321 -25.89 -2.99 4.96
CA LYS A 321 -25.10 -3.63 6.01
C LYS A 321 -23.60 -3.32 5.84
N PRO A 322 -22.95 -2.58 6.76
CA PRO A 322 -21.54 -2.28 6.63
C PRO A 322 -20.68 -3.46 7.07
N ILE A 323 -19.43 -3.50 6.61
CA ILE A 323 -18.39 -4.48 6.99
C ILE A 323 -17.25 -3.85 7.79
N GLY A 324 -17.35 -2.55 8.04
CA GLY A 324 -16.38 -1.79 8.82
C GLY A 324 -16.90 -0.40 9.13
N PHE A 325 -16.24 0.24 10.10
CA PHE A 325 -16.48 1.63 10.46
C PHE A 325 -15.32 2.49 10.00
N ALA A 326 -15.61 3.60 9.34
CA ALA A 326 -14.62 4.62 9.01
C ALA A 326 -14.96 5.92 9.71
N PHE A 327 -13.98 6.49 10.39
CA PHE A 327 -14.11 7.76 11.09
C PHE A 327 -13.40 8.85 10.32
N ALA A 328 -14.02 10.03 10.26
CA ALA A 328 -13.36 11.22 9.76
C ALA A 328 -12.08 11.46 10.56
N HIS A 329 -10.93 11.45 9.88
CA HIS A 329 -9.65 11.77 10.49
C HIS A 329 -9.38 13.27 10.37
N GLN A 330 -8.76 13.88 11.38
CA GLN A 330 -8.25 15.24 11.23
C GLN A 330 -7.16 15.25 10.16
N GLN A 331 -7.26 16.09 9.13
CA GLN A 331 -6.17 16.22 8.17
C GLN A 331 -4.89 16.59 8.95
N PRO A 332 -3.84 15.76 8.90
CA PRO A 332 -2.59 16.09 9.56
C PRO A 332 -2.02 17.35 8.90
N LYS A 333 -1.42 18.21 9.72
CA LYS A 333 -0.76 19.43 9.24
C LYS A 333 0.61 19.04 8.68
N PRO A 334 0.90 19.33 7.41
CA PRO A 334 2.21 19.08 6.85
C PRO A 334 3.30 19.82 7.64
N GLN A 335 4.42 19.16 7.87
CA GLN A 335 5.62 19.78 8.41
C GLN A 335 6.57 20.12 7.27
N ALA A 336 7.42 21.12 7.45
CA ALA A 336 8.43 21.47 6.46
C ALA A 336 9.51 20.39 6.41
N VAL A 337 9.78 19.90 5.20
CA VAL A 337 10.92 19.04 4.87
C VAL A 337 11.77 19.82 3.88
N PRO A 338 13.10 19.83 4.01
CA PRO A 338 13.97 20.45 3.01
C PRO A 338 13.77 19.78 1.65
N ASP A 339 14.14 20.48 0.58
CA ASP A 339 14.20 19.87 -0.74
C ASP A 339 15.27 18.77 -0.77
N PHE A 340 15.15 17.82 -1.71
CA PHE A 340 16.02 16.65 -1.74
C PHE A 340 17.50 17.03 -1.87
N GLU A 341 17.80 18.09 -2.61
CA GLU A 341 19.15 18.63 -2.79
C GLU A 341 19.75 19.16 -1.48
N ASP A 342 18.97 19.92 -0.72
CA ASP A 342 19.40 20.44 0.58
C ASP A 342 19.51 19.30 1.60
N PHE A 343 18.61 18.30 1.54
CA PHE A 343 18.73 17.08 2.35
C PHE A 343 20.05 16.33 2.07
N LEU A 344 20.41 16.14 0.81
CA LEU A 344 21.67 15.47 0.43
C LEU A 344 22.90 16.25 0.93
N ALA A 345 22.86 17.58 0.82
CA ALA A 345 23.93 18.45 1.29
C ALA A 345 24.06 18.42 2.83
N ASP A 346 22.95 18.55 3.54
CA ASP A 346 22.91 18.58 5.02
C ASP A 346 23.35 17.26 5.64
N LYS A 347 23.06 16.12 4.98
CA LYS A 347 23.53 14.80 5.41
C LYS A 347 24.97 14.50 4.99
N GLY A 348 25.63 15.41 4.27
CA GLY A 348 27.01 15.24 3.79
C GLY A 348 27.15 14.14 2.75
N ILE A 349 26.06 13.77 2.08
CA ILE A 349 26.01 12.68 1.09
C ILE A 349 26.60 13.16 -0.23
N LEU A 350 26.29 14.40 -0.64
CA LEU A 350 26.90 15.08 -1.77
C LEU A 350 27.16 16.54 -1.40
N ALA A 351 28.29 17.09 -1.84
CA ALA A 351 28.59 18.49 -1.58
C ALA A 351 27.70 19.40 -2.45
N LYS A 352 27.22 20.52 -1.88
CA LYS A 352 26.35 21.48 -2.58
C LYS A 352 26.88 21.91 -3.97
N PRO A 353 28.18 22.16 -4.19
CA PRO A 353 28.70 22.46 -5.52
C PRO A 353 28.52 21.33 -6.55
N GLN A 354 28.67 20.07 -6.13
CA GLN A 354 28.46 18.90 -6.99
C GLN A 354 26.99 18.78 -7.37
N ILE A 355 26.09 19.00 -6.41
CA ILE A 355 24.64 18.98 -6.64
C ILE A 355 24.24 20.07 -7.64
N ILE A 356 24.71 21.30 -7.47
CA ILE A 356 24.45 22.40 -8.42
C ILE A 356 24.95 22.05 -9.83
N GLY A 357 26.14 21.44 -9.95
CA GLY A 357 26.67 20.96 -11.22
C GLY A 357 25.76 19.93 -11.89
N LEU A 358 25.24 18.98 -11.11
CA LEU A 358 24.30 17.97 -11.59
C LEU A 358 22.97 18.59 -12.02
N ILE A 359 22.37 19.49 -11.25
CA ILE A 359 21.09 20.15 -11.61
C ILE A 359 21.22 20.86 -12.96
N ARG A 360 22.30 21.63 -13.16
CA ARG A 360 22.55 22.33 -14.43
C ARG A 360 22.66 21.36 -15.61
N GLN A 361 23.28 20.21 -15.40
CA GLN A 361 23.38 19.18 -16.43
C GLN A 361 22.04 18.50 -16.71
N ILE A 362 21.21 18.25 -15.69
CA ILE A 362 19.83 17.74 -15.88
C ILE A 362 19.02 18.75 -16.70
N GLN A 363 19.04 20.03 -16.32
CA GLN A 363 18.34 21.10 -17.03
C GLN A 363 18.81 21.21 -18.49
N ALA A 364 20.12 21.15 -18.73
CA ALA A 364 20.64 21.15 -20.10
C ALA A 364 20.14 19.93 -20.92
N ILE A 365 20.11 18.73 -20.30
CA ILE A 365 19.58 17.52 -20.94
C ILE A 365 18.08 17.64 -21.22
N GLU A 366 17.29 18.22 -20.31
CA GLU A 366 15.84 18.43 -20.48
C GLU A 366 15.54 19.49 -21.55
N GLU A 367 16.31 20.57 -21.58
CA GLU A 367 16.25 21.57 -22.65
C GLU A 367 16.60 20.97 -24.00
N ASP A 368 17.64 20.13 -24.06
CA ASP A 368 18.03 19.40 -25.27
C ASP A 368 16.97 18.36 -25.67
N ARG A 369 16.29 17.74 -24.70
CA ARG A 369 15.15 16.84 -24.94
C ARG A 369 14.00 17.54 -25.65
N ASN A 370 13.79 18.83 -25.46
CA ASN A 370 12.71 19.55 -26.13
C ASN A 370 13.13 20.22 -27.44
N LYS A 371 14.41 20.11 -27.85
CA LYS A 371 14.89 20.65 -29.13
C LYS A 371 14.56 19.70 -30.28
N PRO A 372 14.02 20.22 -31.41
CA PRO A 372 13.90 19.44 -32.63
C PRO A 372 15.30 19.05 -33.12
N LEU A 373 15.45 17.81 -33.62
CA LEU A 373 16.69 17.30 -34.20
C LEU A 373 17.25 18.31 -35.22
N LEU A 374 18.49 18.75 -35.01
CA LEU A 374 19.18 19.65 -35.93
C LEU A 374 20.03 18.82 -36.91
N ASP A 375 20.17 19.31 -38.14
CA ASP A 375 21.03 18.69 -39.17
C ASP A 375 22.49 18.49 -38.69
N LYS A 376 22.91 19.29 -37.70
CA LYS A 376 24.21 19.18 -37.05
C LYS A 376 24.35 17.91 -36.22
N ASP A 377 23.32 17.47 -35.50
CA ASP A 377 23.37 16.25 -34.68
C ASP A 377 23.50 15.01 -35.57
N VAL A 378 22.87 15.06 -36.74
CA VAL A 378 23.02 14.05 -37.81
C VAL A 378 24.44 14.09 -38.38
N ALA A 379 24.99 15.27 -38.65
CA ALA A 379 26.34 15.43 -39.19
C ALA A 379 27.44 14.99 -38.19
N ASP A 380 27.27 15.28 -36.90
CA ASP A 380 28.22 14.90 -35.85
C ASP A 380 28.22 13.37 -35.64
N ALA A 381 27.05 12.73 -35.67
CA ALA A 381 26.94 11.27 -35.68
C ALA A 381 27.63 10.65 -36.91
N MET A 382 27.45 11.23 -38.10
CA MET A 382 28.09 10.79 -39.34
C MET A 382 29.61 10.92 -39.31
N SER A 383 30.13 12.04 -38.80
CA SER A 383 31.57 12.30 -38.65
C SER A 383 32.21 11.29 -37.69
N HIS A 384 31.53 10.94 -36.60
CA HIS A 384 32.00 9.95 -35.64
C HIS A 384 32.06 8.52 -36.24
N ILE A 385 31.06 8.15 -37.04
CA ILE A 385 31.02 6.86 -37.76
C ILE A 385 32.19 6.76 -38.75
N GLN A 386 32.45 7.83 -39.51
CA GLN A 386 33.55 7.88 -40.48
C GLN A 386 34.95 7.84 -39.82
N GLY A 387 35.05 8.31 -38.58
CA GLY A 387 36.31 8.29 -37.81
C GLY A 387 36.66 6.94 -37.19
N HIS A 388 35.70 6.04 -37.00
CA HIS A 388 35.89 4.81 -36.21
C HIS A 388 35.77 3.49 -36.99
N PHE A 389 35.33 3.51 -38.25
CA PHE A 389 35.18 2.31 -39.07
C PHE A 389 35.95 2.43 -40.38
N SER A 390 36.57 1.34 -40.82
CA SER A 390 37.25 1.31 -42.13
C SER A 390 36.23 1.26 -43.28
N ASN A 391 36.59 1.82 -44.43
CA ASN A 391 35.75 1.79 -45.64
C ASN A 391 35.37 0.37 -46.07
N GLN A 392 36.16 -0.64 -45.68
CA GLN A 392 35.89 -2.05 -45.98
C GLN A 392 34.80 -2.63 -45.07
N GLU A 393 34.79 -2.28 -43.78
CA GLU A 393 33.73 -2.68 -42.83
C GLU A 393 32.39 -2.02 -43.19
N LEU A 394 32.43 -0.75 -43.60
CA LEU A 394 31.27 0.03 -44.05
C LEU A 394 30.65 -0.50 -45.38
N SER A 395 31.42 -1.25 -46.17
CA SER A 395 30.97 -1.80 -47.46
C SER A 395 30.21 -3.14 -47.38
N SER A 396 30.16 -3.76 -46.19
CA SER A 396 29.73 -5.16 -46.02
C SER A 396 28.29 -5.36 -45.51
N VAL A 397 27.48 -4.30 -45.39
CA VAL A 397 26.13 -4.38 -44.77
C VAL A 397 25.02 -4.09 -45.79
N THR A 398 24.08 -5.03 -45.93
CA THR A 398 22.96 -5.04 -46.90
C THR A 398 21.75 -4.19 -46.46
N GLU A 399 20.94 -3.72 -47.42
CA GLU A 399 19.73 -2.90 -47.23
C GLU A 399 18.66 -3.53 -46.31
N LEU A 400 17.99 -2.72 -45.46
CA LEU A 400 16.81 -3.14 -44.68
C LEU A 400 15.60 -3.33 -45.61
N SER A 401 14.89 -4.45 -45.47
CA SER A 401 13.57 -4.58 -46.07
C SER A 401 12.55 -3.68 -45.33
N GLN A 402 11.48 -3.25 -46.03
CA GLN A 402 10.37 -2.51 -45.38
C GLN A 402 9.74 -3.28 -44.20
N GLN A 403 9.81 -4.62 -44.26
CA GLN A 403 9.36 -5.50 -43.19
C GLN A 403 10.26 -5.40 -41.94
N ALA A 404 11.57 -5.27 -42.13
CA ALA A 404 12.51 -5.04 -41.02
C ALA A 404 12.33 -3.64 -40.41
N VAL A 405 12.05 -2.61 -41.22
CA VAL A 405 11.71 -1.27 -40.74
C VAL A 405 10.44 -1.28 -39.88
N ALA A 406 9.39 -1.97 -40.34
CA ALA A 406 8.12 -2.09 -39.60
C ALA A 406 8.23 -2.94 -38.33
N GLN A 407 9.13 -3.92 -38.30
CA GLN A 407 9.37 -4.75 -37.12
C GLN A 407 10.22 -4.02 -36.07
N MET A 408 11.18 -3.19 -36.50
CA MET A 408 12.01 -2.40 -35.60
C MET A 408 11.29 -1.17 -35.01
N SER A 409 10.26 -0.65 -35.66
CA SER A 409 9.38 0.37 -35.07
C SER A 409 8.38 -0.22 -34.05
N GLN A 410 8.14 -1.54 -34.11
CA GLN A 410 7.27 -2.27 -33.18
C GLN A 410 8.02 -2.89 -31.99
N ASP A 411 9.32 -3.18 -32.13
CA ASP A 411 10.15 -3.66 -31.03
C ASP A 411 10.38 -2.55 -30.00
N THR A 412 9.75 -2.68 -28.84
CA THR A 412 9.81 -1.76 -27.69
C THR A 412 11.16 -1.72 -26.97
N PHE A 413 12.19 -2.38 -27.49
CA PHE A 413 13.45 -2.64 -26.76
C PHE A 413 14.55 -1.58 -26.98
N PHE A 414 14.35 -0.60 -27.85
CA PHE A 414 15.29 0.53 -27.95
C PHE A 414 14.97 1.57 -26.88
N GLU A 415 15.60 1.46 -25.72
CA GLU A 415 15.94 2.65 -24.92
C GLU A 415 17.00 3.44 -25.69
N TRP A 416 16.55 4.22 -26.69
CA TRP A 416 17.39 5.25 -27.28
C TRP A 416 17.86 6.15 -26.15
N GLN A 417 19.17 6.23 -25.91
CA GLN A 417 19.74 7.01 -24.80
C GLN A 417 19.07 8.40 -24.74
N GLY A 418 18.19 8.59 -23.75
CA GLY A 418 17.53 9.87 -23.47
C GLY A 418 16.18 10.16 -24.16
N ARG A 419 15.54 9.22 -24.88
CA ARG A 419 14.30 9.50 -25.65
C ARG A 419 13.25 8.38 -25.57
N SER A 420 12.76 8.07 -24.37
CA SER A 420 11.72 7.06 -24.13
C SER A 420 10.29 7.52 -24.50
N ASP A 421 10.12 8.77 -24.93
CA ASP A 421 8.84 9.48 -25.07
C ASP A 421 8.37 9.68 -26.52
N MET A 422 9.15 9.31 -27.53
CA MET A 422 8.68 9.38 -28.92
C MET A 422 7.47 8.48 -29.12
N ASN A 423 6.39 9.03 -29.67
CA ASN A 423 5.23 8.25 -30.04
C ASN A 423 5.54 7.37 -31.28
N PRO A 424 4.75 6.32 -31.57
CA PRO A 424 5.03 5.39 -32.66
C PRO A 424 5.16 6.06 -34.04
N GLU A 425 4.41 7.14 -34.27
CA GLU A 425 4.41 7.88 -35.54
C GLU A 425 5.69 8.71 -35.69
N GLU A 426 6.18 9.34 -34.61
CA GLU A 426 7.46 10.05 -34.57
C GLU A 426 8.65 9.12 -34.75
N LYS A 427 8.62 7.94 -34.11
CA LYS A 427 9.62 6.89 -34.32
C LYS A 427 9.64 6.43 -35.77
N GLN A 428 8.46 6.22 -36.35
CA GLN A 428 8.33 5.82 -37.74
C GLN A 428 8.87 6.90 -38.69
N VAL A 429 8.49 8.17 -38.50
CA VAL A 429 8.99 9.29 -39.32
C VAL A 429 10.50 9.46 -39.18
N PHE A 430 11.06 9.27 -37.98
CA PHE A 430 12.50 9.34 -37.75
C PHE A 430 13.26 8.22 -38.46
N VAL A 431 12.78 6.97 -38.33
CA VAL A 431 13.36 5.81 -39.02
C VAL A 431 13.20 5.95 -40.54
N GLU A 432 12.06 6.43 -41.02
CA GLU A 432 11.81 6.70 -42.44
C GLU A 432 12.72 7.82 -42.96
N ARG A 433 12.97 8.88 -42.19
CA ARG A 433 13.92 9.95 -42.56
C ARG A 433 15.36 9.45 -42.60
N LEU A 434 15.78 8.63 -41.63
CA LEU A 434 17.09 7.97 -41.65
C LEU A 434 17.24 7.03 -42.85
N ALA A 435 16.15 6.35 -43.24
CA ALA A 435 16.12 5.49 -44.42
C ALA A 435 16.07 6.27 -45.75
N GLN A 436 15.60 7.53 -45.74
CA GLN A 436 15.48 8.41 -46.91
C GLN A 436 16.73 9.27 -47.17
N LEU A 437 17.74 9.25 -46.30
CA LEU A 437 19.03 9.90 -46.54
C LEU A 437 19.66 9.31 -47.82
N LYS A 438 19.43 9.98 -48.95
CA LYS A 438 19.93 9.59 -50.26
C LYS A 438 21.45 9.55 -50.28
N ALA A 439 21.95 8.49 -50.89
CA ALA A 439 23.35 8.26 -51.21
C ALA A 439 23.98 9.48 -51.88
N ASP A 440 24.97 10.06 -51.24
CA ASP A 440 26.05 10.75 -51.94
C ASP A 440 26.75 9.71 -52.83
N GLU A 441 27.09 10.06 -54.07
CA GLU A 441 27.76 9.13 -55.01
C GLU A 441 29.12 8.64 -54.49
N THR A 442 29.69 9.31 -53.49
CA THR A 442 30.89 8.85 -52.78
C THR A 442 30.64 7.88 -51.63
N VAL A 443 29.40 7.74 -51.15
CA VAL A 443 29.02 6.88 -50.01
C VAL A 443 27.76 6.10 -50.37
N THR A 444 27.94 5.02 -51.14
CA THR A 444 26.84 4.14 -51.51
C THR A 444 26.55 3.11 -50.41
N ARG A 445 25.28 3.11 -49.98
CA ARG A 445 24.46 1.97 -49.50
C ARG A 445 24.36 1.60 -48.00
N THR A 446 24.85 2.38 -47.03
CA THR A 446 25.00 1.82 -45.65
C THR A 446 24.45 2.63 -44.48
N ASN A 447 23.24 3.21 -44.52
CA ASN A 447 22.80 4.07 -43.41
C ASN A 447 21.76 3.46 -42.44
N GLY A 448 20.85 2.60 -42.87
CA GLY A 448 19.75 2.13 -41.99
C GLY A 448 20.15 1.04 -40.99
N VAL A 449 20.73 -0.07 -41.46
CA VAL A 449 21.06 -1.25 -40.63
C VAL A 449 22.20 -0.96 -39.64
N PHE A 450 23.18 -0.17 -40.05
CA PHE A 450 24.45 -0.05 -39.34
C PHE A 450 24.30 0.78 -38.04
N VAL A 451 23.55 1.89 -38.09
CA VAL A 451 23.22 2.72 -36.92
C VAL A 451 22.39 1.92 -35.90
N LEU A 452 21.48 1.07 -36.38
CA LEU A 452 20.63 0.23 -35.52
C LEU A 452 21.37 -0.98 -34.93
N ASN A 453 22.34 -1.56 -35.65
CA ASN A 453 23.24 -2.60 -35.11
C ASN A 453 24.26 -2.01 -34.12
N TRP A 454 24.69 -0.76 -34.30
CA TRP A 454 25.53 -0.04 -33.32
C TRP A 454 24.80 0.19 -31.99
N LEU A 455 23.53 0.60 -32.02
CA LEU A 455 22.68 0.67 -30.81
C LEU A 455 22.51 -0.69 -30.12
N LYS A 456 22.50 -1.78 -30.89
CA LYS A 456 22.49 -3.17 -30.38
C LYS A 456 23.80 -3.59 -29.71
N GLY A 457 24.92 -2.94 -30.06
CA GLY A 457 26.28 -3.27 -29.59
C GLY A 457 26.75 -2.46 -28.37
N LEU A 458 26.04 -1.41 -27.97
CA LEU A 458 26.38 -0.58 -26.80
C LEU A 458 25.99 -1.22 -25.44
N GLY A 459 25.45 -2.44 -25.47
CA GLY A 459 25.13 -3.26 -24.30
C GLY A 459 26.14 -4.39 -24.02
N LYS A 460 27.44 -4.15 -24.29
CA LYS A 460 28.54 -4.99 -23.78
C LYS A 460 29.62 -4.15 -23.13
#